data_AF-A0A841D5N6-F1
#
_entry.id   AF-A0A841D5N6-F1
#
_cell.length_a   1.000
_cell.length_b   1.000
_cell.length_c   1.000
_cell.angle_alpha   90.00
_cell.angle_beta   90.00
_cell.angle_gamma   90.00
#
_symmetry.space_group_name_H-M   'P 1'
#
loop_
_entity.id
_entity.type
_entity.pdbx_description
1 polymer ?
#
loop_
_entity_poly.entity_id
_entity_poly.type
_entity_poly.pdbx_seq_one_letter_code
_entity_poly.pdbx_strand_id
1 'polypeptide(L)'
;MRLLLRVLTVVLTVFLVFTAASGFLYPFLRPDLYPALGHPFTHDPALEGSWGGTTLAGAWAAHAGIAAVIVVPGLMIVGRLRRLTQRAA
;
A
#
# COMPACT_ATOMS: atom_id res chain seq x y z
N MET A 1 -29.95 0.20 0.44
CA MET A 1 -28.91 -0.84 0.28
C MET A 1 -27.91 -0.55 -0.84
N ARG A 2 -28.34 -0.26 -2.08
CA ARG A 2 -27.43 -0.02 -3.23
C ARG A 2 -26.43 1.12 -3.02
N LEU A 3 -26.88 2.26 -2.49
CA LEU A 3 -26.01 3.41 -2.22
C LEU A 3 -24.92 3.06 -1.20
N LEU A 4 -25.28 2.36 -0.12
CA LEU A 4 -24.33 1.92 0.91
C LEU A 4 -23.23 1.03 0.33
N LEU A 5 -23.58 0.04 -0.51
CA LEU A 5 -22.60 -0.84 -1.15
C LEU A 5 -21.66 -0.07 -2.09
N ARG A 6 -22.17 0.93 -2.81
CA ARG A 6 -21.36 1.81 -3.68
C ARG A 6 -20.40 2.67 -2.87
N VAL A 7 -20.88 3.33 -1.82
CA VAL A 7 -20.04 4.13 -0.91
C VAL A 7 -18.93 3.27 -0.31
N LEU A 8 -19.27 2.10 0.22
CA LEU A 8 -18.28 1.17 0.77
C LEU A 8 -17.23 0.74 -0.28
N THR A 9 -17.68 0.46 -1.51
CA THR A 9 -16.78 0.11 -2.61
C THR A 9 -15.81 1.27 -2.93
N VAL A 10 -16.30 2.51 -3.00
CA VAL A 10 -15.47 3.69 -3.27
C VAL A 10 -14.48 3.93 -2.16
N VAL A 11 -14.92 3.95 -0.89
CA VAL A 11 -14.04 4.16 0.27
C VAL A 11 -12.95 3.10 0.33
N LEU A 12 -13.31 1.82 0.17
CA LEU A 12 -12.32 0.75 0.16
C LEU A 12 -11.36 0.89 -1.02
N THR A 13 -11.84 1.24 -2.21
CA THR A 13 -10.97 1.43 -3.38
C THR A 13 -9.96 2.57 -3.15
N VAL A 14 -10.41 3.70 -2.61
CA VAL A 14 -9.52 4.83 -2.28
C VAL A 14 -8.48 4.43 -1.25
N PHE A 15 -8.88 3.71 -0.20
CA PHE A 15 -7.96 3.17 0.79
C PHE A 15 -6.90 2.25 0.15
N LEU A 16 -7.30 1.32 -0.72
CA LEU A 16 -6.37 0.42 -1.39
C LEU A 16 -5.41 1.13 -2.34
N VAL A 17 -5.88 2.17 -3.05
CA VAL A 17 -5.01 3.02 -3.88
C VAL A 17 -3.99 3.75 -3.02
N PHE A 18 -4.41 4.31 -1.89
CA PHE A 18 -3.51 4.97 -0.94
C PHE A 18 -2.48 3.98 -0.36
N THR A 19 -2.89 2.78 0.02
CA THR A 19 -2.00 1.72 0.52
C THR A 19 -1.00 1.29 -0.55
N ALA A 20 -1.45 1.09 -1.80
CA ALA A 20 -0.57 0.71 -2.90
C ALA A 20 0.45 1.82 -3.20
N ALA A 21 0.02 3.09 -3.21
CA ALA A 21 0.90 4.23 -3.40
C ALA A 21 1.95 4.33 -2.28
N SER A 22 1.52 4.20 -1.02
CA SER A 22 2.41 4.30 0.15
C SER A 22 3.32 3.09 0.33
N GLY A 23 2.90 1.89 -0.09
CA GLY A 23 3.70 0.67 0.05
C GLY A 23 4.66 0.42 -1.11
N PHE A 24 4.20 0.62 -2.34
CA PHE A 24 4.96 0.24 -3.53
C PHE A 24 5.61 1.42 -4.24
N LEU A 25 4.98 2.59 -4.20
CA LEU A 25 5.42 3.74 -4.98
C LEU A 25 6.13 4.81 -4.15
N TYR A 26 6.16 4.65 -2.82
CA TYR A 26 6.72 5.63 -1.89
C TYR A 26 8.13 6.13 -2.27
N PRO A 27 9.10 5.28 -2.67
CA PRO A 27 10.42 5.74 -3.09
C PRO A 27 10.40 6.59 -4.37
N PHE A 28 9.44 6.35 -5.27
CA PHE A 28 9.31 7.07 -6.54
C PHE A 28 8.48 8.35 -6.41
N LEU A 29 7.52 8.37 -5.47
CA LEU A 29 6.62 9.51 -5.21
C LEU A 29 7.22 10.57 -4.28
N ARG A 30 8.36 10.29 -3.64
CA ARG A 30 9.09 11.18 -2.74
C ARG A 30 10.50 11.44 -3.26
N PRO A 31 10.64 12.25 -4.31
CA PRO A 31 11.95 12.55 -4.90
C PRO A 31 12.92 13.25 -3.93
N ASP A 32 12.41 13.88 -2.89
CA ASP A 32 13.16 14.40 -1.75
C ASP A 32 13.96 13.32 -0.97
N LEU A 33 13.62 12.03 -1.14
CA LEU A 33 14.39 10.90 -0.61
C LEU A 33 15.54 10.46 -1.55
N TYR A 34 15.65 10.99 -2.78
CA TYR A 34 16.74 10.63 -3.71
C TYR A 34 18.16 10.88 -3.15
N PRO A 35 18.42 11.93 -2.35
CA PRO A 35 19.71 12.08 -1.69
C PRO A 35 20.00 10.97 -0.65
N ALA A 36 18.97 10.46 0.04
CA ALA A 36 19.09 9.30 0.95
C ALA A 36 19.21 7.96 0.17
N LEU A 37 18.70 7.92 -1.07
CA LEU A 37 18.84 6.79 -2.00
C LEU A 37 20.26 6.65 -2.59
N GLY A 38 21.23 7.52 -2.26
CA GLY A 38 22.64 7.29 -2.63
C GLY A 38 23.21 5.98 -2.05
N HIS A 39 22.57 5.44 -1.02
CA HIS A 39 23.00 4.27 -0.27
C HIS A 39 21.82 3.35 0.13
N PRO A 40 20.96 2.90 -0.80
CA PRO A 40 19.72 2.21 -0.45
C PRO A 40 19.98 0.84 0.21
N PHE A 41 21.18 0.30 0.00
CA PHE A 41 21.64 -0.97 0.53
C PHE A 41 22.71 -0.83 1.62
N THR A 42 23.03 0.40 2.04
CA THR A 42 23.97 0.63 3.14
C THR A 42 23.21 0.77 4.45
N HIS A 43 23.87 0.43 5.54
CA HIS A 43 23.38 0.66 6.88
C HIS A 43 23.11 2.15 7.14
N ASP A 44 21.90 2.45 7.59
CA ASP A 44 21.47 3.77 8.06
C ASP A 44 21.11 3.67 9.55
N PRO A 45 21.83 4.38 10.44
CA PRO A 45 21.51 4.44 11.86
C PRO A 45 20.10 4.97 12.15
N ALA A 46 19.52 5.80 11.28
CA ALA A 46 18.15 6.28 11.42
C ALA A 46 17.10 5.17 11.23
N LEU A 47 17.49 4.02 10.67
CA LEU A 47 16.67 2.84 10.47
C LEU A 47 16.93 1.76 11.52
N GLU A 48 17.66 2.05 12.59
CA GLU A 48 17.80 1.13 13.72
C GLU A 48 16.42 0.79 14.33
N GLY A 49 16.15 -0.50 14.49
CA GLY A 49 14.86 -1.00 14.96
C GLY A 49 13.74 -0.99 13.92
N SER A 50 14.00 -0.53 12.69
CA SER A 50 13.00 -0.60 11.62
C SER A 50 12.74 -2.03 11.16
N TRP A 51 11.49 -2.31 10.78
CA TRP A 51 11.11 -3.58 10.20
C TRP A 51 11.70 -3.70 8.80
N GLY A 52 12.35 -4.83 8.49
CA GLY A 52 13.05 -5.01 7.22
C GLY A 52 14.55 -4.70 7.27
N GLY A 53 15.07 -4.32 8.44
CA GLY A 53 16.50 -4.12 8.67
C GLY A 53 16.94 -2.68 8.44
N THR A 54 18.22 -2.42 8.67
CA THR A 54 18.79 -1.06 8.74
C THR A 54 19.15 -0.47 7.38
N THR A 55 18.65 -1.06 6.29
CA THR A 55 18.82 -0.52 4.94
C THR A 55 17.49 0.05 4.46
N LEU A 56 17.53 1.12 3.69
CA LEU A 56 16.32 1.74 3.14
C LEU A 56 15.55 0.75 2.26
N ALA A 57 16.26 -0.05 1.46
CA ALA A 57 15.66 -1.09 0.62
C ALA A 57 14.97 -2.19 1.44
N GLY A 58 15.61 -2.64 2.52
CA GLY A 58 15.03 -3.65 3.41
C GLY A 58 13.79 -3.14 4.13
N ALA A 59 13.88 -1.93 4.70
CA ALA A 59 12.75 -1.29 5.36
C ALA A 59 11.57 -1.07 4.41
N TRP A 60 11.85 -0.62 3.18
CA TRP A 60 10.84 -0.47 2.16
C TRP A 60 10.23 -1.81 1.73
N ALA A 61 11.03 -2.86 1.54
CA ALA A 61 10.54 -4.19 1.16
C ALA A 61 9.56 -4.76 2.20
N ALA A 62 9.80 -4.54 3.49
CA ALA A 62 8.85 -4.92 4.54
C ALA A 62 7.51 -4.20 4.41
N HIS A 63 7.52 -2.88 4.17
CA HIS A 63 6.30 -2.10 3.95
C HIS A 63 5.55 -2.51 2.68
N ALA A 64 6.29 -2.77 1.59
CA ALA A 64 5.72 -3.29 0.35
C ALA A 64 5.07 -4.66 0.56
N GLY A 65 5.69 -5.55 1.35
CA GLY A 65 5.13 -6.84 1.72
C GLY A 65 3.81 -6.72 2.46
N ILE A 66 3.75 -5.86 3.49
CA ILE A 66 2.49 -5.60 4.23
C ILE A 66 1.44 -4.99 3.31
N ALA A 67 1.81 -4.03 2.46
CA ALA A 67 0.89 -3.44 1.49
C ALA A 67 0.31 -4.50 0.55
N ALA A 68 1.10 -5.48 0.10
CA ALA A 68 0.60 -6.59 -0.72
C ALA A 68 -0.41 -7.45 0.03
N VAL A 69 -0.14 -7.78 1.29
CA VAL A 69 -1.05 -8.54 2.17
C VAL A 69 -2.37 -7.80 2.40
N ILE A 70 -2.38 -6.46 2.39
CA ILE A 70 -3.61 -5.66 2.51
C ILE A 70 -4.34 -5.54 1.16
N VAL A 71 -3.59 -5.24 0.09
CA VAL A 71 -4.15 -4.93 -1.23
C VAL A 71 -4.79 -6.16 -1.88
N VAL A 72 -4.14 -7.33 -1.80
CA VAL A 72 -4.65 -8.54 -2.46
C VAL A 72 -6.04 -8.96 -1.94
N PRO A 73 -6.25 -9.16 -0.62
CA PRO A 73 -7.57 -9.43 -0.08
C PRO A 73 -8.55 -8.27 -0.29
N GLY A 74 -8.08 -7.03 -0.19
CA GLY A 74 -8.89 -5.84 -0.44
C GLY A 74 -9.52 -5.83 -1.84
N LEU A 75 -8.73 -6.14 -2.87
CA LEU A 75 -9.21 -6.25 -4.25
C LEU A 75 -10.24 -7.37 -4.41
N MET A 76 -10.06 -8.50 -3.72
CA MET A 76 -11.06 -9.58 -3.71
C MET A 76 -12.40 -9.12 -3.10
N ILE A 77 -12.35 -8.36 -2.00
CA ILE A 77 -13.52 -7.78 -1.34
C ILE A 77 -14.22 -6.77 -2.26
N VAL A 78 -13.47 -5.84 -2.86
CA VAL A 78 -14.00 -4.88 -3.85
C VAL A 78 -14.70 -5.62 -5.00
N GLY A 79 -14.06 -6.66 -5.55
CA GLY A 79 -14.65 -7.50 -6.59
C GLY A 79 -15.96 -8.16 -6.15
N ARG A 80 -16.04 -8.62 -4.89
CA ARG A 80 -17.26 -9.19 -4.32
C ARG A 80 -18.36 -8.14 -4.13
N LEU A 81 -18.03 -6.96 -3.60
CA LEU A 81 -18.99 -5.86 -3.41
C LEU A 81 -19.58 -5.38 -4.73
N ARG A 82 -18.77 -5.29 -5.79
CA ARG A 82 -19.25 -4.93 -7.14
C ARG A 82 -20.25 -5.95 -7.66
N ARG A 83 -19.96 -7.25 -7.54
CA ARG A 83 -20.88 -8.34 -7.94
C ARG A 83 -22.20 -8.29 -7.16
N LEU A 84 -22.15 -8.04 -5.85
CA LEU A 84 -23.37 -7.91 -5.03
C LEU A 84 -24.20 -6.69 -5.43
N THR A 85 -23.55 -5.57 -5.72
CA THR A 85 -24.22 -4.34 -6.18
C THR A 85 -24.93 -4.55 -7.52
N GLN A 86 -24.33 -5.31 -8.44
CA GLN A 86 -24.93 -5.67 -9.73
C GLN A 86 -26.12 -6.62 -9.60
N ARG A 87 -26.05 -7.62 -8.71
CA ARG A 87 -27.17 -8.54 -8.44
C ARG A 87 -28.35 -7.87 -7.75
N ALA A 88 -28.07 -6.81 -7.00
CA ALA A 88 -29.09 -6.01 -6.36
C ALA A 88 -29.73 -5.00 -7.32
N ALA A 89 -29.24 -4.85 -8.56
CA ALA A 89 -29.68 -3.91 -9.60
C ALA A 89 -30.88 -4.44 -10.37
#